data_AF-A0A0N4T8L0-F1
#
_entry.id   AF-A0A0N4T8L0-F1
#
_cell.length_a   1.000
_cell.length_b   1.000
_cell.length_c   1.000
_cell.angle_alpha   90.00
_cell.angle_beta   90.00
_cell.angle_gamma   90.00
#
_symmetry.space_group_name_H-M   'P 1'
#
loop_
_entity.id
_entity.type
_entity.pdbx_description
1 polymer ?
#
loop_
_entity_poly.entity_id
_entity_poly.type
_entity_poly.pdbx_seq_one_letter_code
_entity_poly.pdbx_strand_id
1 'polypeptide(L)'
;MCLFGKFRYLGGKFYQNCKLQTSLFHVDYSMKWTFVELIPFAGLGLFGGIIGSLFIWANIKWCRFRKANKTLGNNPVKEVLVVTLITAFVSYFNPYTRRSSSSLIRQLFDRCGPEDFMMDLCDYQNKTFSFDKNAFIDLILALIIKLILTIFTFGIKVPAGLFVPSLAMGAIAGRLLGITVEGIAKNAEIHNTIWSCQVGKDCVMPGLYAMVGAAAVLGGVTRMTVSLVVIMFELTGSLEFIVPTMVATMFAKWIGDAFYKMGIYDAHIDLNGYPFLDNKGEYPYSTVAIQVMKPGPGKMQSFQNLFNFLGGGMLRVITQDTMTVG
;
A
#
# COMPACT_ATOMS: atom_id res chain seq x y z
N MET A 1 -14.97 -17.69 16.08
CA MET A 1 -16.14 -16.79 16.22
C MET A 1 -16.64 -16.44 14.82
N CYS A 2 -17.77 -17.00 14.38
CA CYS A 2 -18.32 -16.78 13.02
C CYS A 2 -19.07 -15.45 12.99
N LEU A 3 -18.53 -14.43 12.32
CA LEU A 3 -19.05 -13.06 12.44
C LEU A 3 -19.99 -12.61 11.32
N PHE A 4 -20.05 -13.27 10.16
CA PHE A 4 -21.01 -12.91 9.10
C PHE A 4 -21.35 -14.12 8.21
N GLY A 5 -22.61 -14.58 8.26
CA GLY A 5 -23.13 -15.63 7.38
C GLY A 5 -24.50 -15.25 6.84
N LYS A 6 -24.73 -15.49 5.54
CA LYS A 6 -26.01 -15.24 4.85
C LYS A 6 -26.91 -16.45 5.05
N PHE A 7 -28.04 -16.28 5.75
CA PHE A 7 -29.02 -17.35 5.95
C PHE A 7 -29.74 -17.66 4.63
N ARG A 8 -29.77 -18.94 4.22
CA ARG A 8 -30.58 -19.43 3.09
C ARG A 8 -31.56 -20.47 3.62
N TYR A 9 -32.86 -20.17 3.51
CA TYR A 9 -33.93 -21.07 3.89
C TYR A 9 -34.23 -22.01 2.72
N LEU A 10 -34.03 -23.32 2.89
CA LEU A 10 -34.41 -24.36 1.93
C LEU A 10 -35.04 -25.52 2.72
N GLY A 11 -36.29 -25.85 2.41
CA GLY A 11 -36.94 -27.09 2.88
C GLY A 11 -37.10 -27.24 4.39
N GLY A 12 -37.46 -26.18 5.12
CA GLY A 12 -37.81 -26.29 6.55
C GLY A 12 -36.65 -26.57 7.51
N LYS A 13 -35.40 -26.55 7.04
CA LYS A 13 -34.19 -26.64 7.87
C LYS A 13 -33.27 -25.46 7.57
N PHE A 14 -32.80 -24.78 8.62
CA PHE A 14 -31.72 -23.81 8.50
C PHE A 14 -30.41 -24.54 8.20
N TYR A 15 -29.97 -24.52 6.94
CA TYR A 15 -28.63 -24.94 6.57
C TYR A 15 -27.66 -23.77 6.77
N GLN A 16 -26.93 -23.78 7.89
CA GLN A 16 -25.76 -22.93 8.06
C GLN A 16 -24.59 -23.60 7.33
N ASN A 17 -24.32 -23.16 6.09
CA ASN A 17 -23.06 -23.47 5.43
C ASN A 17 -21.94 -22.74 6.18
N CYS A 18 -21.47 -23.36 7.26
CA CYS A 18 -20.31 -22.92 8.01
C CYS A 18 -19.07 -23.28 7.18
N LYS A 19 -18.73 -22.46 6.18
CA LYS A 19 -17.38 -22.48 5.63
C LYS A 19 -16.49 -21.91 6.73
N LEU A 20 -15.67 -22.77 7.34
CA LEU A 20 -14.74 -22.41 8.41
C LEU A 20 -13.71 -21.44 7.83
N GLN A 21 -14.07 -20.16 7.75
CA GLN A 21 -13.22 -19.14 7.15
C GLN A 21 -12.30 -18.61 8.25
N THR A 22 -11.16 -19.29 8.43
CA THR A 22 -10.11 -18.96 9.41
C THR A 22 -9.39 -17.66 9.09
N SER A 23 -9.46 -17.18 7.85
CA SER A 23 -8.82 -15.93 7.42
C SER A 23 -9.74 -15.09 6.51
N LEU A 24 -9.58 -13.75 6.56
CA LEU A 24 -10.44 -12.79 5.84
C LEU A 24 -10.47 -13.01 4.31
N PHE A 25 -9.48 -13.73 3.77
CA PHE A 25 -9.24 -14.05 2.36
C PHE A 25 -8.65 -15.47 2.17
N HIS A 26 -9.32 -16.52 2.67
CA HIS A 26 -8.84 -17.90 2.48
C HIS A 26 -8.81 -18.27 0.99
N VAL A 27 -7.63 -18.57 0.45
CA VAL A 27 -7.47 -19.04 -0.94
C VAL A 27 -6.65 -20.32 -0.93
N ASP A 28 -7.30 -21.41 -1.35
CA ASP A 28 -6.69 -22.73 -1.46
C ASP A 28 -5.84 -22.81 -2.72
N TYR A 29 -4.56 -22.50 -2.60
CA TYR A 29 -3.61 -22.70 -3.68
C TYR A 29 -2.95 -24.08 -3.59
N SER A 30 -3.31 -24.95 -4.53
CA SER A 30 -2.78 -26.33 -4.63
C SER A 30 -1.53 -26.47 -5.50
N MET A 31 -0.89 -25.37 -5.92
CA MET A 31 0.21 -25.37 -6.88
C MET A 31 1.47 -24.75 -6.28
N LYS A 32 2.60 -25.41 -6.49
CA LYS A 32 3.93 -24.95 -6.06
C LYS A 32 4.49 -23.99 -7.11
N TRP A 33 4.93 -22.81 -6.67
CA TRP A 33 5.65 -21.86 -7.53
C TRP A 33 7.00 -22.43 -7.96
N THR A 34 7.49 -22.02 -9.12
CA THR A 34 8.81 -22.43 -9.63
C THR A 34 9.80 -21.27 -9.56
N PHE A 35 11.10 -21.56 -9.47
CA PHE A 35 12.14 -20.53 -9.37
C PHE A 35 12.14 -19.54 -10.55
N VAL A 36 11.64 -19.94 -11.72
CA VAL A 36 11.51 -19.07 -12.90
C VAL A 36 10.50 -17.94 -12.66
N GLU A 37 9.45 -18.18 -11.88
CA GLU A 37 8.45 -17.16 -11.52
C GLU A 37 9.00 -16.08 -10.56
N LEU A 38 10.18 -16.27 -10.00
CA LEU A 38 10.80 -15.27 -9.13
C LEU A 38 11.15 -13.98 -9.88
N ILE A 39 11.48 -14.06 -11.17
CA ILE A 39 11.81 -12.92 -12.01
C ILE A 39 10.61 -11.96 -12.14
N PRO A 40 9.41 -12.41 -12.57
CA PRO A 40 8.26 -11.53 -12.61
C PRO A 40 7.78 -11.09 -11.22
N PHE A 41 8.01 -11.86 -10.14
CA PHE A 41 7.76 -11.38 -8.77
C PHE A 41 8.71 -10.24 -8.35
N ALA A 42 9.98 -10.29 -8.75
CA ALA A 42 10.90 -9.17 -8.56
C ALA A 42 10.47 -7.94 -9.38
N GLY A 43 10.00 -8.15 -10.61
CA GLY A 43 9.39 -7.10 -11.44
C GLY A 43 8.17 -6.46 -10.78
N LEU A 44 7.28 -7.26 -10.18
CA LEU A 44 6.17 -6.77 -9.36
C LEU A 44 6.64 -5.89 -8.19
N GLY A 45 7.75 -6.27 -7.55
CA GLY A 45 8.42 -5.45 -6.55
C GLY A 45 8.85 -4.09 -7.09
N LEU A 46 9.47 -4.05 -8.27
CA LEU A 46 9.88 -2.81 -8.94
C LEU A 46 8.70 -1.90 -9.24
N PHE A 47 7.66 -2.42 -9.88
CA PHE A 47 6.45 -1.63 -10.15
C PHE A 47 5.76 -1.18 -8.85
N GLY A 48 5.72 -2.04 -7.84
CA GLY A 48 5.13 -1.72 -6.54
C GLY A 48 5.88 -0.60 -5.80
N GLY A 49 7.21 -0.60 -5.86
CA GLY A 49 8.05 0.46 -5.30
C GLY A 49 7.88 1.79 -6.02
N ILE A 50 7.82 1.79 -7.36
CA ILE A 50 7.60 3.00 -8.16
C ILE A 50 6.23 3.61 -7.88
N ILE A 51 5.16 2.79 -7.93
CA ILE A 51 3.79 3.25 -7.63
C ILE A 51 3.72 3.79 -6.19
N GLY A 52 4.35 3.10 -5.23
CA GLY A 52 4.38 3.53 -3.84
C GLY A 52 5.10 4.87 -3.63
N SER A 53 6.27 5.06 -4.23
CA SER A 53 7.01 6.32 -4.14
C SER A 53 6.31 7.48 -4.85
N LEU A 54 5.71 7.24 -6.02
CA LEU A 54 4.89 8.22 -6.72
C LEU A 54 3.70 8.66 -5.85
N PHE A 55 3.05 7.68 -5.20
CA PHE A 55 1.94 7.93 -4.29
C PHE A 55 2.37 8.80 -3.10
N ILE A 56 3.48 8.47 -2.43
CA ILE A 56 4.00 9.25 -1.29
C ILE A 56 4.31 10.68 -1.72
N TRP A 57 5.06 10.84 -2.82
CA TRP A 57 5.45 12.15 -3.33
C TRP A 57 4.23 13.03 -3.66
N ALA A 58 3.26 12.47 -4.39
CA ALA A 58 2.04 13.18 -4.76
C ALA A 58 1.18 13.54 -3.53
N ASN A 59 1.05 12.62 -2.57
CA ASN A 59 0.27 12.85 -1.36
C ASN A 59 0.88 13.95 -0.47
N ILE A 60 2.20 13.94 -0.27
CA ILE A 60 2.88 14.97 0.53
C ILE A 60 2.81 16.33 -0.16
N LYS A 61 3.00 16.38 -1.49
CA LYS A 61 2.86 17.62 -2.27
C LYS A 61 1.44 18.20 -2.13
N TRP A 62 0.42 17.36 -2.23
CA TRP A 62 -0.97 17.76 -2.01
C TRP A 62 -1.22 18.27 -0.59
N CYS A 63 -0.72 17.56 0.43
CA CYS A 63 -0.90 17.97 1.81
C CYS A 63 -0.18 19.29 2.13
N ARG A 64 1.01 19.54 1.56
CA ARG A 64 1.70 20.84 1.66
C ARG A 64 0.90 21.95 0.99
N PHE A 65 0.40 21.72 -0.23
CA PHE A 65 -0.43 22.68 -0.95
C PHE A 65 -1.69 23.07 -0.15
N ARG A 66 -2.33 22.08 0.49
CA ARG A 66 -3.48 22.32 1.35
C ARG A 66 -3.13 23.13 2.60
N LYS A 67 -1.97 22.88 3.24
CA LYS A 67 -1.51 23.67 4.39
C LYS A 67 -1.15 25.10 3.99
N ALA A 68 -0.62 25.31 2.78
CA ALA A 68 -0.31 26.65 2.25
C ALA A 68 -1.56 27.46 1.88
N ASN A 69 -2.61 26.81 1.37
CA ASN A 69 -3.83 27.48 0.94
C ASN A 69 -4.82 27.71 2.09
N LYS A 70 -5.01 28.99 2.46
CA LYS A 70 -5.95 29.41 3.52
C LYS A 70 -7.41 29.05 3.24
N THR A 71 -7.82 28.93 1.98
CA THR A 71 -9.22 28.64 1.59
C THR A 71 -9.60 27.17 1.80
N LEU A 72 -8.71 26.22 1.49
CA LEU A 72 -8.98 24.80 1.66
C LEU A 72 -8.93 24.35 3.13
N GLY A 73 -8.14 25.02 3.98
CA GLY A 73 -7.97 24.62 5.39
C GLY A 73 -9.08 25.07 6.35
N ASN A 74 -9.85 26.10 5.98
CA ASN A 74 -10.77 26.80 6.90
C ASN A 74 -12.07 26.01 7.19
N ASN A 75 -12.62 25.30 6.18
CA ASN A 75 -13.88 24.57 6.30
C ASN A 75 -13.72 23.09 5.96
N PRO A 76 -13.29 22.24 6.92
CA PRO A 76 -13.01 20.82 6.65
C PRO A 76 -14.25 20.03 6.21
N VAL A 77 -15.44 20.40 6.70
CA VAL A 77 -16.70 19.74 6.29
C VAL A 77 -17.00 19.96 4.80
N LYS A 78 -16.73 21.16 4.27
CA LYS A 78 -16.95 21.48 2.85
C LYS A 78 -15.95 20.73 1.96
N GLU A 79 -14.70 20.61 2.39
CA GLU A 79 -13.67 19.82 1.69
C GLU A 79 -14.09 18.35 1.56
N VAL A 80 -14.52 17.73 2.68
CA VAL A 80 -14.99 16.34 2.69
C VAL A 80 -16.17 16.17 1.72
N LEU A 81 -17.17 17.05 1.79
CA LEU A 81 -18.37 16.96 0.95
C LEU A 81 -18.06 17.07 -0.54
N VAL A 82 -17.14 17.96 -0.92
CA VAL A 82 -16.71 18.10 -2.32
C VAL A 82 -15.94 16.87 -2.78
N VAL A 83 -15.01 16.35 -1.97
CA VAL A 83 -14.25 15.15 -2.35
C VAL A 83 -15.16 13.93 -2.45
N THR A 84 -16.13 13.75 -1.55
CA THR A 84 -17.08 12.63 -1.64
C THR A 84 -17.98 12.74 -2.86
N LEU A 85 -18.45 13.93 -3.23
CA LEU A 85 -19.25 14.14 -4.43
C LEU A 85 -18.45 13.82 -5.70
N ILE A 86 -17.21 14.33 -5.80
CA ILE A 86 -16.30 14.01 -6.92
C ILE A 86 -16.02 12.51 -6.98
N THR A 87 -15.76 11.89 -5.82
CA THR A 87 -15.51 10.44 -5.74
C THR A 87 -16.72 9.65 -6.20
N ALA A 88 -17.93 10.01 -5.76
CA ALA A 88 -19.16 9.35 -6.18
C ALA A 88 -19.41 9.50 -7.69
N PHE A 89 -19.16 10.68 -8.25
CA PHE A 89 -19.29 10.94 -9.68
C PHE A 89 -18.30 10.10 -10.50
N VAL A 90 -17.01 10.13 -10.14
CA VAL A 90 -15.97 9.37 -10.85
C VAL A 90 -16.20 7.86 -10.71
N SER A 91 -16.57 7.38 -9.52
CA SER A 91 -16.83 5.96 -9.27
C SER A 91 -18.11 5.43 -9.93
N TYR A 92 -19.03 6.31 -10.34
CA TYR A 92 -20.22 5.91 -11.08
C TYR A 92 -19.87 5.40 -12.49
N PHE A 93 -18.90 6.04 -13.15
CA PHE A 93 -18.51 5.70 -14.53
C PHE A 93 -17.73 4.39 -14.63
N ASN A 94 -16.93 4.03 -13.61
CA ASN A 94 -16.12 2.81 -13.67
C ASN A 94 -16.68 1.71 -12.73
N PRO A 95 -17.16 0.57 -13.28
CA PRO A 95 -17.80 -0.50 -12.51
C PRO A 95 -16.88 -1.15 -11.46
N TYR A 96 -15.56 -1.17 -11.68
CA TYR A 96 -14.56 -1.71 -10.76
C TYR A 96 -14.31 -0.80 -9.55
N THR A 97 -14.45 0.51 -9.73
CA THR A 97 -14.29 1.49 -8.64
C THR A 97 -15.56 1.66 -7.80
N ARG A 98 -16.72 1.23 -8.33
CA ARG A 98 -18.02 1.27 -7.66
C ARG A 98 -18.14 0.31 -6.47
N ARG A 99 -17.38 -0.79 -6.46
CA ARG A 99 -17.41 -1.82 -5.40
C ARG A 99 -16.52 -1.44 -4.22
N SER A 100 -16.84 -1.95 -3.03
CA SER A 100 -15.99 -1.78 -1.85
C SER A 100 -14.61 -2.40 -2.07
N SER A 101 -13.55 -1.72 -1.64
CA SER A 101 -12.16 -2.17 -1.84
C SER A 101 -11.89 -3.57 -1.27
N SER A 102 -12.55 -3.95 -0.17
CA SER A 102 -12.42 -5.28 0.43
C SER A 102 -13.04 -6.39 -0.43
N SER A 103 -14.21 -6.14 -1.03
CA SER A 103 -14.83 -7.08 -1.96
C SER A 103 -14.01 -7.22 -3.24
N LEU A 104 -13.46 -6.11 -3.73
CA LEU A 104 -12.60 -6.09 -4.90
C LEU A 104 -11.34 -6.93 -4.67
N ILE A 105 -10.67 -6.77 -3.53
CA ILE A 105 -9.47 -7.56 -3.19
C ILE A 105 -9.81 -9.06 -3.15
N ARG A 106 -10.95 -9.46 -2.56
CA ARG A 106 -11.39 -10.87 -2.54
C ARG A 106 -11.50 -11.44 -3.94
N GLN A 107 -12.18 -10.72 -4.82
CA GLN A 107 -12.41 -11.15 -6.20
C GLN A 107 -11.10 -11.20 -7.01
N LEU A 108 -10.16 -10.29 -6.77
CA LEU A 108 -8.86 -10.30 -7.45
C LEU A 108 -7.95 -11.45 -7.01
N PHE A 109 -8.09 -11.88 -5.74
CA PHE A 109 -7.36 -13.00 -5.17
C PHE A 109 -7.98 -14.35 -5.54
N ASP A 110 -9.26 -14.38 -5.89
CA ASP A 110 -9.94 -15.62 -6.23
C ASP A 110 -9.52 -16.16 -7.60
N ARG A 111 -9.66 -17.48 -7.73
CA ARG A 111 -9.59 -18.21 -9.00
C ARG A 111 -10.96 -18.04 -9.63
N CYS A 112 -11.03 -17.33 -10.77
CA CYS A 112 -12.22 -17.12 -11.61
C CYS A 112 -13.41 -18.04 -11.25
N GLY A 113 -14.37 -17.52 -10.47
CA GLY A 113 -15.53 -18.26 -10.00
C GLY A 113 -16.78 -18.03 -10.88
N PRO A 114 -17.74 -18.96 -10.92
CA PRO A 114 -18.93 -18.88 -11.78
C PRO A 114 -20.00 -17.86 -11.34
N GLU A 115 -19.82 -17.15 -10.22
CA GLU A 115 -20.79 -16.15 -9.70
C GLU A 115 -20.31 -14.69 -9.80
N ASP A 116 -19.18 -14.43 -10.48
CA ASP A 116 -18.57 -13.10 -10.50
C ASP A 116 -18.84 -12.29 -11.78
N PHE A 117 -19.12 -11.00 -11.58
CA PHE A 117 -19.32 -10.00 -12.65
C PHE A 117 -18.05 -9.73 -13.50
N MET A 118 -16.92 -10.38 -13.20
CA MET A 118 -15.72 -10.38 -14.06
C MET A 118 -15.76 -11.52 -15.08
N MET A 119 -16.97 -11.86 -15.57
CA MET A 119 -17.19 -12.91 -16.57
C MET A 119 -16.41 -12.65 -17.86
N ASP A 120 -16.12 -11.39 -18.20
CA ASP A 120 -15.23 -11.00 -19.32
C ASP A 120 -13.75 -11.25 -19.05
N LEU A 121 -13.30 -11.22 -17.79
CA LEU A 121 -11.90 -11.53 -17.46
C LEU A 121 -11.66 -13.03 -17.30
N CYS A 122 -12.72 -13.83 -17.30
CA CYS A 122 -12.69 -15.24 -16.96
C CYS A 122 -13.67 -15.96 -17.89
N ASP A 123 -13.53 -15.76 -19.21
CA ASP A 123 -14.33 -16.54 -20.15
C ASP A 123 -13.92 -18.01 -20.05
N TYR A 124 -14.80 -18.81 -19.44
CA TYR A 124 -14.62 -20.24 -19.21
C TYR A 124 -15.11 -21.08 -20.40
N GLN A 125 -15.79 -20.47 -21.38
CA GLN A 125 -16.42 -21.18 -22.50
C GLN A 125 -15.44 -21.43 -23.65
N ASN A 126 -14.46 -20.57 -23.85
CA ASN A 126 -13.38 -20.80 -24.80
C ASN A 126 -12.06 -20.91 -24.04
N LYS A 127 -11.36 -22.03 -24.19
CA LYS A 127 -10.03 -22.30 -23.59
C LYS A 127 -8.92 -21.30 -24.00
N THR A 128 -9.29 -20.22 -24.67
CA THR A 128 -8.48 -19.05 -24.95
C THR A 128 -8.95 -17.97 -23.99
N PHE A 129 -8.13 -17.67 -22.99
CA PHE A 129 -8.24 -16.43 -22.23
C PHE A 129 -8.00 -15.30 -23.23
N SER A 130 -9.07 -14.87 -23.88
CA SER A 130 -9.05 -13.79 -24.86
C SER A 130 -8.59 -12.57 -24.11
N PHE A 131 -7.52 -11.94 -24.58
CA PHE A 131 -7.17 -10.58 -24.17
C PHE A 131 -8.30 -9.65 -24.62
N ASP A 132 -9.41 -9.64 -23.88
CA ASP A 132 -10.44 -8.63 -24.06
C ASP A 132 -9.82 -7.32 -23.65
N LYS A 133 -9.34 -6.61 -24.68
CA LYS A 133 -8.65 -5.31 -24.56
C LYS A 133 -9.45 -4.37 -23.66
N ASN A 134 -10.77 -4.44 -23.74
CA ASN A 134 -11.70 -3.63 -22.97
C ASN A 134 -11.54 -3.86 -21.46
N ALA A 135 -11.50 -5.12 -21.00
CA ALA A 135 -11.44 -5.42 -19.58
C ALA A 135 -10.05 -5.16 -18.98
N PHE A 136 -8.99 -5.37 -19.76
CA PHE A 136 -7.63 -4.95 -19.39
C PHE A 136 -7.51 -3.42 -19.26
N ILE A 137 -8.11 -2.68 -20.20
CA ILE A 137 -8.17 -1.21 -20.17
C ILE A 137 -8.95 -0.72 -18.95
N ASP A 138 -10.08 -1.36 -18.62
CA ASP A 138 -10.90 -0.97 -17.48
C ASP A 138 -10.17 -1.16 -16.14
N LEU A 139 -9.35 -2.20 -16.01
CA LEU A 139 -8.49 -2.45 -14.84
C LEU A 139 -7.38 -1.39 -14.71
N ILE A 140 -6.74 -1.01 -15.82
CA ILE A 140 -5.75 0.08 -15.83
C ILE A 140 -6.43 1.41 -15.43
N LEU A 141 -7.58 1.69 -15.99
CA LEU A 141 -8.37 2.88 -15.65
C LEU A 141 -8.76 2.86 -14.16
N ALA A 142 -9.16 1.71 -13.64
CA ALA A 142 -9.49 1.53 -12.22
C ALA A 142 -8.26 1.77 -11.32
N LEU A 143 -7.07 1.31 -11.72
CA LEU A 143 -5.82 1.56 -11.00
C LEU A 143 -5.52 3.07 -10.93
N ILE A 144 -5.59 3.76 -12.07
CA ILE A 144 -5.30 5.21 -12.15
C ILE A 144 -6.31 6.00 -11.32
N ILE A 145 -7.61 5.71 -11.47
CA ILE A 145 -8.67 6.38 -10.70
C ILE A 145 -8.48 6.14 -9.20
N LYS A 146 -8.21 4.90 -8.77
CA LYS A 146 -7.96 4.61 -7.34
C LYS A 146 -6.71 5.31 -6.82
N LEU A 147 -5.62 5.35 -7.59
CA LEU A 147 -4.41 6.09 -7.21
C LEU A 147 -4.74 7.57 -6.95
N ILE A 148 -5.45 8.20 -7.87
CA ILE A 148 -5.80 9.63 -7.76
C ILE A 148 -6.73 9.87 -6.57
N LEU A 149 -7.80 9.09 -6.43
CA LEU A 149 -8.76 9.23 -5.32
C LEU A 149 -8.09 9.03 -3.96
N THR A 150 -7.21 8.04 -3.83
CA THR A 150 -6.52 7.76 -2.57
C THR A 150 -5.57 8.89 -2.17
N ILE A 151 -4.85 9.50 -3.13
CA ILE A 151 -3.99 10.67 -2.91
C ILE A 151 -4.79 11.83 -2.29
N PHE A 152 -5.98 12.10 -2.83
CA PHE A 152 -6.84 13.17 -2.32
C PHE A 152 -7.47 12.84 -0.96
N THR A 153 -7.90 11.59 -0.75
CA THR A 153 -8.61 11.19 0.49
C THR A 153 -7.71 11.11 1.72
N PHE A 154 -6.44 10.72 1.59
CA PHE A 154 -5.57 10.48 2.74
C PHE A 154 -5.18 11.75 3.50
N GLY A 155 -5.30 12.92 2.86
CA GLY A 155 -5.05 14.19 3.52
C GLY A 155 -6.20 14.63 4.44
N ILE A 156 -7.44 14.27 4.14
CA ILE A 156 -8.65 14.92 4.69
C ILE A 156 -8.74 14.77 6.22
N LYS A 157 -9.40 15.71 6.91
CA LYS A 157 -9.62 15.67 8.38
C LYS A 157 -10.68 14.61 8.77
N VAL A 158 -10.50 13.37 8.35
CA VAL A 158 -11.36 12.21 8.65
C VAL A 158 -10.47 11.05 9.10
N PRO A 159 -10.82 10.32 10.18
CA PRO A 159 -10.08 9.12 10.56
C PRO A 159 -10.25 8.05 9.47
N ALA A 160 -9.18 7.83 8.70
CA ALA A 160 -9.17 6.86 7.60
C ALA A 160 -7.85 6.08 7.58
N GLY A 161 -7.93 4.82 7.13
CA GLY A 161 -6.77 3.94 6.97
C GLY A 161 -6.30 3.85 5.52
N LEU A 162 -4.99 3.86 5.31
CA LEU A 162 -4.37 3.75 3.99
C LEU A 162 -4.00 2.31 3.59
N PHE A 163 -4.07 1.38 4.54
CA PHE A 163 -3.70 -0.01 4.34
C PHE A 163 -4.55 -0.71 3.26
N VAL A 164 -5.87 -0.70 3.41
CA VAL A 164 -6.81 -1.34 2.47
C VAL A 164 -6.76 -0.77 1.05
N PRO A 165 -6.77 0.57 0.81
CA PRO A 165 -6.65 1.08 -0.55
C PRO A 165 -5.31 0.73 -1.20
N SER A 166 -4.21 0.68 -0.45
CA SER A 166 -2.89 0.30 -0.97
C SER A 166 -2.84 -1.17 -1.39
N LEU A 167 -3.45 -2.07 -0.58
CA LEU A 167 -3.63 -3.46 -0.99
C LEU A 167 -4.46 -3.57 -2.27
N ALA A 168 -5.54 -2.80 -2.39
CA ALA A 168 -6.38 -2.84 -3.58
C ALA A 168 -5.63 -2.37 -4.84
N MET A 169 -4.84 -1.30 -4.76
CA MET A 169 -4.02 -0.82 -5.87
C MET A 169 -2.98 -1.88 -6.29
N GLY A 170 -2.30 -2.49 -5.31
CA GLY A 170 -1.34 -3.55 -5.60
C GLY A 170 -1.98 -4.84 -6.10
N ALA A 171 -3.19 -5.18 -5.65
CA ALA A 171 -3.93 -6.32 -6.17
C ALA A 171 -4.27 -6.12 -7.65
N ILE A 172 -4.75 -4.93 -8.04
CA ILE A 172 -5.05 -4.61 -9.45
C ILE A 172 -3.77 -4.68 -10.29
N ALA A 173 -2.68 -4.04 -9.85
CA ALA A 173 -1.40 -4.09 -10.55
C ALA A 173 -0.84 -5.52 -10.66
N GLY A 174 -0.97 -6.31 -9.59
CA GLY A 174 -0.59 -7.71 -9.55
C GLY A 174 -1.42 -8.57 -10.50
N ARG A 175 -2.74 -8.37 -10.54
CA ARG A 175 -3.64 -9.08 -11.46
C ARG A 175 -3.32 -8.73 -12.92
N LEU A 176 -3.09 -7.46 -13.22
CA LEU A 176 -2.67 -7.00 -14.55
C LEU A 176 -1.39 -7.71 -15.00
N LEU A 177 -0.37 -7.73 -14.14
CA LEU A 177 0.89 -8.42 -14.46
C LEU A 177 0.71 -9.94 -14.57
N GLY A 178 -0.10 -10.56 -13.71
CA GLY A 178 -0.44 -11.99 -13.80
C GLY A 178 -1.04 -12.36 -15.15
N ILE A 179 -1.98 -11.57 -15.67
CA ILE A 179 -2.60 -11.78 -16.99
C ILE A 179 -1.56 -11.61 -18.10
N THR A 180 -0.67 -10.60 -18.00
CA THR A 180 0.39 -10.42 -19.01
C THR A 180 1.38 -11.59 -19.03
N VAL A 181 1.79 -12.09 -17.86
CA VAL A 181 2.71 -13.22 -17.74
C VAL A 181 2.07 -14.50 -18.26
N GLU A 182 0.79 -14.74 -17.96
CA GLU A 182 0.04 -15.88 -18.48
C GLU A 182 -0.03 -15.86 -20.02
N GLY A 183 -0.31 -14.71 -20.62
CA GLY A 183 -0.34 -14.59 -22.08
C GLY A 183 1.03 -14.69 -22.74
N ILE A 184 2.09 -14.21 -22.09
CA ILE A 184 3.47 -14.42 -22.55
C ILE A 184 3.83 -15.91 -22.48
N ALA A 185 3.48 -16.59 -21.38
CA ALA A 185 3.76 -18.01 -21.19
C ALA A 185 3.07 -18.87 -22.27
N LYS A 186 1.79 -18.62 -22.58
CA LYS A 186 1.07 -19.32 -23.67
C LYS A 186 1.73 -19.12 -25.04
N ASN A 187 2.23 -17.93 -25.33
CA ASN A 187 2.95 -17.66 -26.58
C ASN A 187 4.34 -18.32 -26.60
N ALA A 188 5.00 -18.44 -25.44
CA ALA A 188 6.34 -19.01 -25.29
C ALA A 188 6.38 -20.54 -25.31
N GLU A 189 5.28 -21.22 -24.95
CA GLU A 189 5.12 -22.68 -25.10
C GLU A 189 5.34 -23.16 -26.55
N ILE A 190 5.20 -22.27 -27.54
CA ILE A 190 5.44 -22.57 -28.96
C ILE A 190 6.95 -22.67 -29.27
N HIS A 191 7.85 -22.10 -28.46
CA HIS A 191 9.28 -21.95 -28.82
C HIS A 191 10.31 -22.44 -27.79
N ASN A 192 10.04 -22.55 -26.48
CA ASN A 192 11.07 -22.87 -25.48
C ASN A 192 10.63 -23.86 -24.38
N THR A 193 11.49 -24.84 -24.07
CA THR A 193 11.31 -25.87 -23.01
C THR A 193 11.53 -25.37 -21.57
N ILE A 194 11.94 -24.11 -21.37
CA ILE A 194 12.17 -23.49 -20.05
C ILE A 194 10.85 -23.20 -19.31
N TRP A 195 9.77 -22.96 -20.05
CA TRP A 195 8.42 -22.77 -19.51
C TRP A 195 7.60 -24.05 -19.65
N SER A 196 8.17 -25.19 -19.26
CA SER A 196 7.51 -26.50 -19.38
C SER A 196 6.41 -26.64 -18.33
N CYS A 197 5.20 -26.30 -18.74
CA CYS A 197 3.99 -26.49 -17.99
C CYS A 197 3.44 -27.90 -18.22
N GLN A 198 3.11 -28.63 -17.15
CA GLN A 198 2.46 -29.93 -17.31
C GLN A 198 1.10 -29.74 -17.99
N VAL A 199 0.91 -30.42 -19.14
CA VAL A 199 -0.33 -30.41 -19.91
C VAL A 199 -1.52 -30.73 -19.01
N GLY A 200 -2.43 -29.77 -18.82
CA GLY A 200 -3.66 -29.93 -18.04
C GLY A 200 -3.66 -29.32 -16.63
N LYS A 201 -2.63 -28.57 -16.22
CA LYS A 201 -2.67 -27.72 -15.02
C LYS A 201 -2.30 -26.28 -15.36
N ASP A 202 -3.05 -25.32 -14.78
CA ASP A 202 -2.76 -23.89 -14.92
C ASP A 202 -1.34 -23.60 -14.40
N CYS A 203 -0.50 -23.07 -15.28
CA CYS A 203 0.91 -22.90 -14.99
C CYS A 203 1.22 -21.59 -14.26
N VAL A 204 0.38 -20.57 -14.49
CA VAL A 204 0.50 -19.24 -13.89
C VAL A 204 -0.86 -18.91 -13.31
N MET A 205 -0.92 -18.62 -12.00
CA MET A 205 -2.16 -18.27 -11.31
C MET A 205 -2.22 -16.75 -11.08
N PRO A 206 -3.06 -15.99 -11.81
CA PRO A 206 -3.09 -14.53 -11.69
C PRO A 206 -3.54 -14.04 -10.30
N GLY A 207 -4.26 -14.86 -9.53
CA GLY A 207 -4.59 -14.58 -8.11
C GLY A 207 -3.36 -14.49 -7.21
N LEU A 208 -2.33 -15.33 -7.45
CA LEU A 208 -1.08 -15.28 -6.69
C LEU A 208 -0.32 -13.98 -6.99
N TYR A 209 -0.27 -13.58 -8.26
CA TYR A 209 0.35 -12.31 -8.68
C TYR A 209 -0.39 -11.12 -8.09
N ALA A 210 -1.72 -11.17 -7.99
CA ALA A 210 -2.51 -10.16 -7.29
C ALA A 210 -2.14 -10.06 -5.80
N MET A 211 -1.97 -11.18 -5.10
CA MET A 211 -1.54 -11.20 -3.70
C MET A 211 -0.13 -10.62 -3.50
N VAL A 212 0.84 -11.08 -4.30
CA VAL A 212 2.23 -10.60 -4.25
C VAL A 212 2.31 -9.11 -4.61
N GLY A 213 1.55 -8.66 -5.62
CA GLY A 213 1.45 -7.26 -6.00
C GLY A 213 0.81 -6.38 -4.92
N ALA A 214 -0.23 -6.87 -4.25
CA ALA A 214 -0.85 -6.20 -3.10
C ALA A 214 0.17 -5.97 -1.98
N ALA A 215 0.96 -7.00 -1.67
CA ALA A 215 2.04 -6.92 -0.71
C ALA A 215 3.14 -5.94 -1.15
N ALA A 216 3.56 -5.99 -2.42
CA ALA A 216 4.62 -5.14 -2.97
C ALA A 216 4.26 -3.65 -2.92
N VAL A 217 3.07 -3.24 -3.36
CA VAL A 217 2.63 -1.83 -3.29
C VAL A 217 2.50 -1.38 -1.84
N LEU A 218 1.91 -2.20 -0.96
CA LEU A 218 1.78 -1.81 0.44
C LEU A 218 3.13 -1.69 1.15
N GLY A 219 4.07 -2.59 0.86
CA GLY A 219 5.45 -2.54 1.35
C GLY A 219 6.21 -1.34 0.82
N GLY A 220 5.97 -0.97 -0.44
CA GLY A 220 6.47 0.25 -1.06
C GLY A 220 5.94 1.54 -0.39
N VAL A 221 4.65 1.60 -0.07
CA VAL A 221 4.04 2.81 0.54
C VAL A 221 4.40 2.94 2.03
N THR A 222 4.35 1.83 2.78
CA THR A 222 4.54 1.84 4.24
C THR A 222 5.99 1.63 4.69
N ARG A 223 6.86 1.12 3.81
CA ARG A 223 8.23 0.68 4.14
C ARG A 223 8.31 -0.42 5.20
N MET A 224 7.20 -1.11 5.49
CA MET A 224 7.15 -2.26 6.40
C MET A 224 7.27 -3.56 5.59
N THR A 225 8.36 -4.31 5.75
CA THR A 225 8.64 -5.52 4.96
C THR A 225 8.29 -6.81 5.70
N VAL A 226 8.86 -7.04 6.87
CA VAL A 226 8.69 -8.33 7.60
C VAL A 226 7.27 -8.49 8.12
N SER A 227 6.75 -7.50 8.87
CA SER A 227 5.40 -7.56 9.45
C SER A 227 4.30 -7.69 8.40
N LEU A 228 4.50 -7.07 7.24
CA LEU A 228 3.56 -7.15 6.13
C LEU A 228 3.48 -8.56 5.56
N VAL A 229 4.63 -9.19 5.29
CA VAL A 229 4.69 -10.58 4.81
C VAL A 229 4.03 -11.51 5.81
N VAL A 230 4.24 -11.27 7.11
CA VAL A 230 3.57 -12.02 8.19
C VAL A 230 2.06 -11.90 8.09
N ILE A 231 1.54 -10.67 8.03
CA ILE A 231 0.10 -10.41 7.89
C ILE A 231 -0.45 -11.10 6.63
N MET A 232 0.26 -11.03 5.51
CA MET A 232 -0.21 -11.59 4.24
C MET A 232 -0.26 -13.12 4.26
N PHE A 233 0.71 -13.81 4.87
CA PHE A 233 0.66 -15.26 5.00
C PHE A 233 -0.45 -15.69 5.96
N GLU A 234 -0.64 -14.99 7.08
CA GLU A 234 -1.72 -15.29 8.05
C GLU A 234 -3.10 -15.13 7.39
N LEU A 235 -3.24 -14.13 6.50
CA LEU A 235 -4.47 -13.93 5.73
C LEU A 235 -4.68 -14.99 4.64
N THR A 236 -3.61 -15.52 4.05
CA THR A 236 -3.69 -16.48 2.94
C THR A 236 -3.79 -17.93 3.43
N GLY A 237 -3.18 -18.26 4.58
CA GLY A 237 -3.21 -19.59 5.18
C GLY A 237 -2.22 -20.61 4.58
N SER A 238 -1.28 -20.17 3.73
CA SER A 238 -0.27 -21.05 3.12
C SER A 238 1.15 -20.48 3.28
N LEU A 239 2.07 -21.32 3.75
CA LEU A 239 3.48 -20.97 3.98
C LEU A 239 4.30 -20.93 2.69
N GLU A 240 3.83 -21.55 1.61
CA GLU A 240 4.60 -21.66 0.37
C GLU A 240 4.83 -20.29 -0.31
N PHE A 241 4.00 -19.28 -0.01
CA PHE A 241 4.07 -17.95 -0.63
C PHE A 241 4.93 -16.92 0.12
N ILE A 242 5.58 -17.31 1.23
CA ILE A 242 6.40 -16.39 2.03
C ILE A 242 7.64 -15.92 1.26
N VAL A 243 8.30 -16.83 0.55
CA VAL A 243 9.53 -16.51 -0.21
C VAL A 243 9.26 -15.50 -1.34
N PRO A 244 8.33 -15.73 -2.28
CA PRO A 244 8.08 -14.78 -3.36
C PRO A 244 7.55 -13.42 -2.87
N THR A 245 6.72 -13.40 -1.82
CA THR A 245 6.24 -12.13 -1.23
C THR A 245 7.35 -11.35 -0.53
N MET A 246 8.27 -12.01 0.17
CA MET A 246 9.44 -11.37 0.77
C MET A 246 10.35 -10.76 -0.29
N VAL A 247 10.62 -11.48 -1.39
CA VAL A 247 11.46 -10.96 -2.48
C VAL A 247 10.81 -9.73 -3.12
N ALA A 248 9.53 -9.80 -3.49
CA ALA A 248 8.82 -8.67 -4.09
C ALA A 248 8.77 -7.44 -3.16
N THR A 249 8.49 -7.63 -1.87
CA THR A 249 8.44 -6.52 -0.90
C THR A 249 9.82 -5.92 -0.60
N MET A 250 10.88 -6.71 -0.61
CA MET A 250 12.26 -6.21 -0.50
C MET A 250 12.65 -5.36 -1.71
N PHE A 251 12.37 -5.81 -2.93
CA PHE A 251 12.59 -5.00 -4.13
C PHE A 251 11.78 -3.70 -4.09
N ALA A 252 10.49 -3.77 -3.71
CA ALA A 252 9.64 -2.58 -3.57
C ALA A 252 10.19 -1.58 -2.55
N LYS A 253 10.74 -2.08 -1.43
CA LYS A 253 11.41 -1.25 -0.43
C LYS A 253 12.64 -0.57 -1.02
N TRP A 254 13.59 -1.32 -1.59
CA TRP A 254 14.83 -0.77 -2.15
C TRP A 254 14.57 0.30 -3.20
N ILE A 255 13.64 0.01 -4.11
CA ILE A 255 13.34 0.90 -5.22
C ILE A 255 12.68 2.15 -4.71
N GLY A 256 11.75 2.02 -3.76
CA GLY A 256 11.14 3.22 -3.26
C GLY A 256 12.03 4.00 -2.30
N ASP A 257 12.93 3.38 -1.54
CA ASP A 257 13.97 4.07 -0.74
C ASP A 257 14.92 4.87 -1.67
N ALA A 258 15.14 4.40 -2.91
CA ALA A 258 15.93 5.12 -3.91
C ALA A 258 15.23 6.38 -4.44
N PHE A 259 13.90 6.35 -4.63
CA PHE A 259 13.13 7.52 -5.07
C PHE A 259 12.77 8.50 -3.94
N TYR A 260 12.34 7.97 -2.80
CA TYR A 260 11.88 8.75 -1.66
C TYR A 260 12.20 8.00 -0.36
N LYS A 261 13.18 8.52 0.39
CA LYS A 261 13.80 7.85 1.55
C LYS A 261 12.85 7.56 2.71
N MET A 262 11.72 8.25 2.82
CA MET A 262 10.80 8.15 3.95
C MET A 262 9.55 7.34 3.58
N GLY A 263 8.98 6.60 4.54
CA GLY A 263 7.66 6.00 4.37
C GLY A 263 6.55 7.05 4.45
N ILE A 264 5.31 6.65 4.07
CA ILE A 264 4.16 7.56 4.18
C ILE A 264 3.93 8.07 5.61
N TYR A 265 4.11 7.21 6.61
CA TYR A 265 3.90 7.56 8.01
C TYR A 265 4.97 8.52 8.52
N ASP A 266 6.24 8.22 8.23
CA ASP A 266 7.37 9.10 8.59
C ASP A 266 7.25 10.47 7.92
N ALA A 267 6.84 10.51 6.65
CA ALA A 267 6.65 11.76 5.91
C ALA A 267 5.52 12.64 6.47
N HIS A 268 4.47 12.04 7.04
CA HIS A 268 3.40 12.79 7.70
C HIS A 268 3.79 13.28 9.10
N ILE A 269 4.63 12.53 9.82
CA ILE A 269 5.21 12.97 11.10
C ILE A 269 6.06 14.22 10.86
N ASP A 270 6.93 14.19 9.86
CA ASP A 270 7.76 15.32 9.45
C ASP A 270 6.93 16.52 8.98
N LEU A 271 5.93 16.29 8.12
CA LEU A 271 5.03 17.35 7.64
C LEU A 271 4.23 18.03 8.77
N ASN A 272 3.96 17.33 9.88
CA ASN A 272 3.26 17.87 11.03
C ASN A 272 4.20 18.51 12.07
N GLY A 273 5.51 18.35 11.93
CA GLY A 273 6.49 18.90 12.86
C GLY A 273 6.44 18.25 14.24
N TYR A 274 6.06 16.97 14.33
CA TYR A 274 6.07 16.27 15.61
C TYR A 274 7.52 15.91 15.99
N PRO A 275 7.93 16.12 17.26
CA PRO A 275 9.26 15.75 17.71
C PRO A 275 9.35 14.21 17.81
N PHE A 276 9.80 13.58 16.73
CA PHE A 276 10.05 12.14 16.65
C PHE A 276 11.54 11.89 16.47
N LEU A 277 12.12 11.06 17.33
CA LEU A 277 13.50 10.64 17.24
C LEU A 277 13.55 9.34 16.44
N ASP A 278 14.00 9.42 15.18
CA ASP A 278 14.16 8.24 14.34
C ASP A 278 15.39 7.44 14.77
N ASN A 279 15.26 6.13 14.94
CA ASN A 279 16.41 5.25 15.22
C ASN A 279 17.31 5.04 13.99
N LYS A 280 16.81 5.36 12.79
CA LYS A 280 17.56 5.23 11.53
C LYS A 280 18.33 6.49 11.14
N GLY A 281 18.12 7.59 11.86
CA GLY A 281 18.78 8.87 11.57
C GLY A 281 20.27 8.83 11.95
N GLU A 282 21.14 9.29 11.05
CA GLU A 282 22.53 9.58 11.40
C GLU A 282 22.57 10.92 12.15
N TYR A 283 22.58 10.86 13.48
CA TYR A 283 22.78 12.04 14.29
C TYR A 283 24.28 12.33 14.38
N PRO A 284 24.73 13.56 14.07
CA PRO A 284 26.11 13.92 14.32
C PRO A 284 26.36 13.83 15.83
N TYR A 285 27.10 12.81 16.27
CA TYR A 285 27.49 12.59 17.67
C TYR A 285 28.41 13.68 18.25
N SER A 286 28.59 14.79 17.53
CA SER A 286 29.42 15.94 17.96
C SER A 286 28.72 16.85 18.95
N THR A 287 27.42 16.69 19.20
CA THR A 287 26.68 17.50 20.17
C THR A 287 26.86 16.98 21.59
N VAL A 288 27.42 17.80 22.48
CA VAL A 288 27.60 17.46 23.89
C VAL A 288 26.32 17.80 24.66
N ALA A 289 25.98 17.05 25.71
CA ALA A 289 24.77 17.27 26.52
C ALA A 289 24.60 18.72 27.02
N ILE A 290 25.70 19.43 27.28
CA ILE A 290 25.70 20.85 27.67
C ILE A 290 25.09 21.78 26.63
N GLN A 291 25.14 21.42 25.34
CA GLN A 291 24.59 22.22 24.23
C GLN A 291 23.08 22.03 24.07
N VAL A 292 22.53 20.93 24.58
CA VAL A 292 21.11 20.57 24.42
C VAL A 292 20.31 20.81 25.71
N MET A 293 20.95 20.70 26.88
CA MET A 293 20.28 20.89 28.17
C MET A 293 19.84 22.34 28.35
N LYS A 294 18.59 22.54 28.76
CA LYS A 294 18.10 23.85 29.22
C LYS A 294 18.38 24.00 30.72
N PRO A 295 18.97 25.13 31.18
CA PRO A 295 19.19 25.35 32.60
C PRO A 295 17.84 25.43 33.34
N GLY A 296 17.78 24.85 34.53
CA GLY A 296 16.56 24.82 35.34
C GLY A 296 16.11 26.24 35.77
N PRO A 297 14.80 26.52 35.79
CA PRO A 297 14.25 27.87 35.98
C PRO A 297 14.63 28.53 37.32
N GLY A 298 14.98 27.76 38.35
CA GLY A 298 15.33 28.28 39.68
C GLY A 298 16.80 28.67 39.90
N LYS A 299 17.73 28.31 39.00
CA LYS A 299 19.17 28.61 39.16
C LYS A 299 19.68 29.75 38.28
N MET A 300 18.87 30.22 37.34
CA MET A 300 19.27 31.24 36.37
C MET A 300 19.54 32.59 37.04
N GLN A 301 18.80 32.97 38.09
CA GLN A 301 19.03 34.23 38.82
C GLN A 301 20.32 34.23 39.66
N SER A 302 20.63 33.12 40.33
CA SER A 302 21.86 33.02 41.14
C SER A 302 23.12 32.97 40.26
N PHE A 303 23.06 32.25 39.12
CA PHE A 303 24.17 32.21 38.17
C PHE A 303 24.34 33.53 37.41
N GLN A 304 23.26 34.18 36.99
CA GLN A 304 23.34 35.49 36.31
C GLN A 304 23.93 36.57 37.22
N ASN A 305 23.56 36.60 38.50
CA ASN A 305 24.11 37.54 39.48
C ASN A 305 25.59 37.27 39.76
N LEU A 306 26.00 36.00 39.83
CA LEU A 306 27.40 35.63 40.02
C LEU A 306 28.27 35.89 38.77
N PHE A 307 27.72 35.70 37.57
CA PHE A 307 28.43 35.94 36.30
C PHE A 307 28.55 37.42 35.96
N ASN A 308 27.52 38.23 36.26
CA ASN A 308 27.58 39.69 36.18
C ASN A 308 28.58 40.27 37.20
N PHE A 309 28.74 39.65 38.37
CA PHE A 309 29.74 40.03 39.38
C PHE A 309 31.19 39.70 38.93
N LEU A 310 31.37 38.66 38.10
CA LEU A 310 32.67 38.24 37.57
C LEU A 310 33.05 38.90 36.24
N GLY A 311 32.29 39.88 35.74
CA GLY A 311 32.62 40.64 34.53
C GLY A 311 32.55 39.83 33.22
N GLY A 312 31.89 38.67 33.22
CA GLY A 312 31.76 37.81 32.04
C GLY A 312 30.67 38.29 31.10
N GLY A 313 30.99 38.40 29.80
CA GLY A 313 30.06 38.80 28.75
C GLY A 313 28.78 37.96 28.70
N MET A 314 27.67 38.60 28.32
CA MET A 314 26.31 38.04 28.28
C MET A 314 26.24 36.73 27.48
N LEU A 315 25.94 35.61 28.15
CA LEU A 315 25.55 34.36 27.49
C LEU A 315 24.24 34.58 26.74
N ARG A 316 24.32 34.83 25.42
CA ARG A 316 23.15 34.77 24.55
C ARG A 316 22.64 33.33 24.51
N VAL A 317 21.45 33.12 25.05
CA VAL A 317 20.64 31.94 24.72
C VAL A 317 20.35 32.05 23.22
N ILE A 318 21.00 31.23 22.40
CA ILE A 318 20.67 31.10 20.99
C ILE A 318 19.29 30.41 20.95
N THR A 319 18.22 31.20 20.85
CA THR A 319 16.91 30.66 20.51
C THR A 319 16.98 30.19 19.06
N GLN A 320 16.47 28.98 18.86
CA GLN A 320 16.66 28.11 17.70
C GLN A 320 15.84 28.55 16.47
N ASP A 321 15.73 29.86 16.21
CA ASP A 321 14.96 30.39 15.06
C ASP A 321 15.81 30.54 13.79
N THR A 322 17.11 30.21 13.83
CA THR A 322 18.03 30.39 12.70
C THR A 322 18.60 29.09 12.11
N MET A 323 17.90 27.97 12.23
CA MET A 323 18.19 26.80 11.38
C MET A 323 17.10 26.65 10.32
N THR A 324 17.23 27.45 9.26
CA THR A 324 16.72 27.05 7.95
C THR A 324 17.57 25.87 7.48
N VAL A 325 16.93 24.70 7.38
CA VAL A 325 17.54 23.51 6.78
C VAL A 325 17.57 23.74 5.27
N GLY A 326 18.77 23.90 4.72
CA GLY A 326 19.03 23.80 3.28
C GLY A 326 19.09 22.35 2.83
#